data_AF-A0A1V6P9G9-F1
#
_entry.id   AF-A0A1V6P9G9-F1
#
_cell.length_a   1.000
_cell.length_b   1.000
_cell.length_c   1.000
_cell.angle_alpha   90.00
_cell.angle_beta   90.00
_cell.angle_gamma   90.00
#
_symmetry.space_group_name_H-M   'P 1'
#
loop_
_entity.id
_entity.type
_entity.pdbx_description
1 polymer ?
#
loop_
_entity_poly.entity_id
_entity_poly.type
_entity_poly.pdbx_seq_one_letter_code
_entity_poly.pdbx_strand_id
1 'polypeptide(L)'
;MVVLFKPAIFLTLGVASLALSAAINNDVLQSREDAVPAQVTPSCNLYYRVQYGDTCWDIITHNNNSFGVKQLMCWNPDINDSCSNLIPGHDVCVGVVNNPNNPLYC
;
A
#
# COMPACT_ATOMS: atom_id res chain seq x y z
N MET A 1 15.76 -18.56 -3.96
CA MET A 1 15.97 -18.93 -5.38
C MET A 1 16.05 -20.45 -5.43
N VAL A 2 15.23 -21.06 -6.31
CA VAL A 2 15.20 -22.47 -6.72
C VAL A 2 14.77 -23.51 -5.66
N VAL A 3 13.51 -23.93 -5.73
CA VAL A 3 13.14 -25.32 -5.35
C VAL A 3 12.89 -26.07 -6.66
N LEU A 4 13.69 -27.12 -6.84
CA LEU A 4 13.91 -27.91 -8.05
C LEU A 4 12.72 -28.83 -8.40
N PHE A 5 12.62 -29.11 -9.71
CA PHE A 5 11.60 -29.93 -10.39
C PHE A 5 11.62 -31.43 -10.02
N LYS A 6 10.43 -31.98 -9.70
CA LYS A 6 9.80 -33.32 -9.94
C LYS A 6 10.66 -34.62 -10.00
N PRO A 7 10.14 -35.77 -9.50
CA PRO A 7 9.44 -36.68 -10.42
C PRO A 7 8.34 -37.57 -9.80
N ALA A 8 7.25 -37.81 -10.54
CA ALA A 8 6.52 -39.08 -10.50
C ALA A 8 5.74 -39.28 -11.80
N ILE A 9 6.09 -40.39 -12.45
CA ILE A 9 5.61 -40.92 -13.73
C ILE A 9 4.19 -41.46 -13.55
N PHE A 10 3.24 -41.05 -14.39
CA PHE A 10 1.95 -41.74 -14.54
C PHE A 10 1.79 -42.19 -15.99
N LEU A 11 2.07 -43.47 -16.22
CA LEU A 11 1.68 -44.20 -17.42
C LEU A 11 0.16 -44.36 -17.43
N THR A 12 -0.55 -43.60 -18.26
CA THR A 12 -1.91 -43.97 -18.66
C THR A 12 -2.03 -43.90 -20.17
N LEU A 13 -2.36 -45.04 -20.77
CA LEU A 13 -2.62 -45.23 -22.19
C LEU A 13 -3.95 -44.55 -22.54
N GLY A 14 -3.91 -43.69 -23.56
CA GLY A 14 -4.96 -43.50 -24.54
C GLY A 14 -6.38 -43.18 -24.05
N VAL A 15 -6.69 -41.89 -23.98
CA VAL A 15 -7.79 -41.29 -24.76
C VAL A 15 -7.40 -39.83 -25.06
N ALA A 16 -7.03 -39.55 -26.31
CA ALA A 16 -6.93 -38.18 -26.79
C ALA A 16 -8.36 -37.65 -26.98
N SER A 17 -8.99 -37.22 -25.89
CA SER A 17 -10.19 -36.41 -25.96
C SER A 17 -9.74 -34.99 -26.28
N LEU A 18 -9.89 -34.57 -27.55
CA LEU A 18 -9.84 -33.16 -27.94
C LEU A 18 -11.08 -32.46 -27.38
N ALA A 19 -11.13 -32.32 -26.06
CA ALA A 19 -11.91 -31.25 -25.48
C ALA A 19 -11.10 -29.98 -25.72
N LEU A 20 -11.53 -29.17 -26.69
CA LEU A 20 -11.16 -27.77 -26.73
C LEU A 20 -11.84 -27.10 -25.53
N SER A 21 -11.37 -27.39 -24.33
CA SER A 21 -11.67 -26.56 -23.17
C SER A 21 -10.95 -25.26 -23.43
N ALA A 22 -11.69 -24.25 -23.90
CA ALA A 22 -11.25 -22.87 -23.79
C ALA A 22 -10.74 -22.71 -22.35
N ALA A 23 -9.47 -22.36 -22.19
CA ALA A 23 -9.00 -21.85 -20.93
C ALA A 23 -9.84 -20.60 -20.66
N ILE A 24 -10.89 -20.73 -19.85
CA ILE A 24 -11.35 -19.60 -19.07
C ILE A 24 -10.16 -19.35 -18.15
N ASN A 25 -9.31 -18.42 -18.57
CA ASN A 25 -8.40 -17.76 -17.67
C ASN A 25 -9.33 -17.10 -16.64
N ASN A 26 -9.58 -17.79 -15.52
CA ASN A 26 -10.09 -17.15 -14.33
C ASN A 26 -8.96 -16.29 -13.76
N ASP A 27 -8.60 -15.25 -14.52
CA ASP A 27 -7.77 -14.14 -14.09
C ASP A 27 -8.66 -13.07 -13.44
N VAL A 28 -9.64 -13.51 -12.63
CA VAL A 28 -10.58 -12.62 -11.91
C VAL A 28 -10.78 -13.09 -10.47
N LEU A 29 -9.92 -13.96 -9.93
CA LEU A 29 -9.83 -14.18 -8.48
C LEU A 29 -8.38 -14.06 -7.98
N GLN A 30 -7.61 -13.17 -8.60
CA GLN A 30 -6.35 -12.69 -8.05
C GLN A 30 -6.22 -11.17 -8.20
N SER A 31 -7.32 -10.42 -8.12
CA SER A 31 -7.20 -9.07 -7.55
C SER A 31 -7.09 -9.29 -6.06
N ARG A 32 -5.87 -9.54 -5.58
CA ARG A 32 -5.54 -9.11 -4.21
C ARG A 32 -6.05 -7.67 -4.18
N GLU A 33 -6.94 -7.39 -3.23
CA GLU A 33 -7.29 -6.03 -2.87
C GLU A 33 -6.00 -5.45 -2.32
N ASP A 34 -5.12 -5.07 -3.24
CA ASP A 34 -3.88 -4.39 -2.98
C ASP A 34 -4.38 -3.06 -2.50
N ALA A 35 -4.48 -2.93 -1.17
CA ALA A 35 -4.66 -1.66 -0.53
C ALA A 35 -3.77 -0.68 -1.29
N VAL A 36 -4.40 0.28 -1.98
CA VAL A 36 -3.67 1.22 -2.83
C VAL A 36 -2.59 1.79 -1.94
N PRO A 37 -1.29 1.64 -2.30
CA PRO A 37 -0.23 2.08 -1.43
C PRO A 37 -0.43 3.57 -1.18
N ALA A 38 -0.55 3.94 0.10
CA ALA A 38 -0.81 5.32 0.50
C ALA A 38 0.19 6.23 -0.22
N GLN A 39 -0.31 7.16 -1.02
CA GLN A 39 0.51 8.13 -1.72
C GLN A 39 1.08 9.10 -0.70
N VAL A 40 2.40 9.11 -0.61
CA VAL A 40 3.17 10.02 0.24
C VAL A 40 4.10 10.85 -0.63
N THR A 41 4.46 12.04 -0.15
CA THR A 41 5.41 12.91 -0.84
C THR A 41 6.76 12.22 -1.07
N PRO A 42 7.42 12.40 -2.23
CA PRO A 42 8.74 11.82 -2.50
C PRO A 42 9.84 12.36 -1.57
N SER A 43 9.61 13.48 -0.89
CA SER A 43 10.54 14.05 0.08
C SER A 43 10.38 13.47 1.49
N CYS A 44 9.50 12.49 1.68
CA CYS A 44 9.23 11.91 2.98
C CYS A 44 10.47 11.18 3.54
N ASN A 45 10.87 11.55 4.75
CA ASN A 45 11.99 10.91 5.46
C ASN A 45 11.63 10.44 6.87
N LEU A 46 10.40 10.72 7.33
CA LEU A 46 9.89 10.23 8.61
C LEU A 46 8.47 9.71 8.42
N TYR A 47 8.23 8.50 8.91
CA TYR A 47 6.98 7.77 8.75
C TYR A 47 6.33 7.49 10.10
N TYR A 48 5.01 7.50 10.12
CA TYR A 48 4.19 7.06 11.24
C TYR A 48 3.26 5.95 10.77
N ARG A 49 3.26 4.82 11.47
CA ARG A 49 2.34 3.70 11.21
C ARG A 49 1.01 4.00 11.89
N VAL A 50 -0.03 4.22 11.10
CA VAL A 50 -1.40 4.50 11.58
C VAL A 50 -1.88 3.36 12.47
N GLN A 51 -2.37 3.69 13.65
CA GLN A 51 -2.99 2.78 14.60
C GLN A 51 -4.51 2.74 14.43
N TYR A 52 -5.14 1.72 14.99
CA TYR A 52 -6.60 1.62 14.96
C TYR A 52 -7.23 2.74 15.79
N GLY A 53 -8.08 3.54 15.15
CA GLY A 53 -8.80 4.64 15.79
C GLY A 53 -8.08 5.98 15.79
N ASP A 54 -6.88 6.06 15.19
CA ASP A 54 -6.17 7.33 15.07
C ASP A 54 -6.97 8.36 14.27
N THR A 55 -6.87 9.60 14.72
CA THR A 55 -7.21 10.79 13.95
C THR A 55 -5.93 11.51 13.51
N CYS A 56 -6.06 12.48 12.59
CA CYS A 56 -4.93 13.35 12.25
C CYS A 56 -4.36 14.06 13.48
N TRP A 57 -5.19 14.41 14.46
CA TRP A 57 -4.75 15.06 15.69
C TRP A 57 -3.95 14.12 16.59
N ASP A 58 -4.32 12.85 16.65
CA ASP A 58 -3.56 11.85 17.40
C ASP A 58 -2.18 11.66 16.77
N ILE A 59 -2.11 11.53 15.44
CA ILE A 59 -0.84 11.43 14.69
C ILE A 59 0.04 12.65 14.97
N ILE A 60 -0.51 13.87 14.92
CA ILE A 60 0.23 15.10 15.22
C ILE A 60 0.73 15.12 16.67
N THR A 61 -0.12 14.73 17.62
CA THR A 61 0.20 14.68 19.05
C THR A 61 1.31 13.66 19.33
N HIS A 62 1.25 12.49 18.70
CA HIS A 62 2.29 11.46 18.76
C HIS A 62 3.63 11.92 18.19
N ASN A 63 3.62 12.89 17.28
CA ASN A 63 4.81 13.52 16.72
C ASN A 63 5.14 14.87 17.37
N ASN A 64 4.85 15.00 18.67
CA ASN A 64 5.20 16.14 19.52
C ASN A 64 4.63 17.49 19.02
N ASN A 65 3.53 17.49 18.26
CA ASN A 65 2.95 18.68 17.65
C ASN A 65 3.95 19.45 16.75
N SER A 66 4.88 18.74 16.10
CA SER A 66 5.95 19.34 15.28
C SER A 66 5.44 19.89 13.93
N PHE A 67 4.20 19.57 13.54
CA PHE A 67 3.55 20.01 12.30
C PHE A 67 2.02 20.09 12.51
N GLY A 68 1.32 20.76 11.59
CA GLY A 68 -0.16 20.86 11.60
C GLY A 68 -0.86 19.96 10.60
N VAL A 69 -2.20 19.86 10.70
CA VAL A 69 -3.05 19.05 9.80
C VAL A 69 -2.82 19.38 8.33
N LYS A 70 -2.65 20.65 7.98
CA LYS A 70 -2.36 21.07 6.59
C LYS A 70 -1.05 20.48 6.06
N GLN A 71 0.00 20.41 6.88
CA GLN A 71 1.27 19.79 6.48
C GLN A 71 1.12 18.28 6.36
N LEU A 72 0.41 17.65 7.31
CA LEU A 72 0.13 16.22 7.27
C LEU A 72 -0.59 15.82 5.98
N MET A 73 -1.66 16.52 5.61
CA MET A 73 -2.37 16.24 4.35
C MET A 73 -1.51 16.55 3.13
N CYS A 74 -0.69 17.60 3.19
CA CYS A 74 0.16 17.94 2.07
C CYS A 74 1.23 16.86 1.78
N TRP A 75 1.77 16.25 2.84
CA TRP A 75 2.71 15.14 2.69
C TRP A 75 2.04 13.82 2.35
N ASN A 76 0.72 13.73 2.48
CA ASN A 76 -0.08 12.53 2.26
C ASN A 76 -1.35 12.87 1.46
N PRO A 77 -1.23 13.10 0.14
CA PRO A 77 -2.34 13.55 -0.71
C PRO A 77 -3.57 12.64 -0.72
N ASP A 78 -3.44 11.39 -0.27
CA ASP A 78 -4.57 10.48 -0.12
C ASP A 78 -5.42 10.78 1.12
N ILE A 79 -4.91 11.50 2.12
CA ILE A 79 -5.69 11.85 3.33
C ILE A 79 -6.69 12.95 2.97
N ASN A 80 -7.97 12.68 3.21
CA ASN A 80 -9.03 13.64 2.93
C ASN A 80 -9.13 14.75 3.98
N ASP A 81 -9.84 15.83 3.65
CA ASP A 81 -10.04 17.00 4.53
C ASP A 81 -10.69 16.68 5.88
N SER A 82 -11.45 15.59 5.96
CA SER A 82 -12.10 15.13 7.20
C SER A 82 -11.20 14.21 8.04
N CYS A 83 -10.02 13.86 7.55
CA CYS A 83 -9.15 12.84 8.11
C CYS A 83 -9.84 11.51 8.44
N SER A 84 -10.85 11.14 7.65
CA SER A 84 -11.74 10.01 7.94
C SER A 84 -11.33 8.71 7.24
N ASN A 85 -10.31 8.77 6.40
CA ASN A 85 -9.87 7.66 5.54
C ASN A 85 -8.47 7.14 5.90
N LEU A 86 -8.05 7.35 7.14
CA LEU A 86 -6.83 6.73 7.67
C LEU A 86 -6.99 5.20 7.70
N ILE A 87 -5.99 4.50 7.18
CA ILE A 87 -5.99 3.04 7.10
C ILE A 87 -5.05 2.51 8.19
N PRO A 88 -5.56 1.84 9.24
CA PRO A 88 -4.72 1.22 10.25
C PRO A 88 -3.72 0.26 9.63
N GLY A 89 -2.47 0.33 10.07
CA GLY A 89 -1.39 -0.47 9.52
C GLY A 89 -0.73 0.11 8.27
N HIS A 90 -1.18 1.24 7.73
CA HIS A 90 -0.47 1.96 6.67
C HIS A 90 0.49 3.00 7.25
N ASP A 91 1.60 3.26 6.55
CA ASP A 91 2.53 4.32 6.90
C ASP A 91 2.11 5.63 6.22
N VAL A 92 2.09 6.71 7.01
CA VAL A 92 1.91 8.08 6.52
C VAL A 92 3.17 8.88 6.79
N CYS A 93 3.41 9.87 5.96
CA CYS A 93 4.51 10.80 6.10
C CYS A 93 4.24 11.82 7.22
N VAL A 94 5.18 11.96 8.14
CA VAL A 94 5.12 12.91 9.27
C VAL A 94 6.35 13.81 9.34
N GLY A 95 7.22 13.73 8.32
CA GLY A 95 8.36 14.59 8.17
C GLY A 95 9.01 14.45 6.81
N VAL A 96 9.53 15.56 6.31
CA VAL A 96 10.27 15.64 5.05
C VAL A 96 11.69 16.13 5.32
N VAL A 97 12.63 15.78 4.43
CA VAL A 97 13.94 16.46 4.43
C VAL A 97 13.72 17.95 4.21
N ASN A 98 14.27 18.76 5.11
CA ASN A 98 14.15 20.22 5.06
C ASN A 98 14.74 20.74 3.75
N ASN A 99 13.88 21.18 2.83
CA ASN A 99 14.31 21.94 1.67
C ASN A 99 14.27 23.43 2.04
N PRO A 100 15.42 24.11 2.27
CA PRO A 100 15.44 25.52 2.64
C PRO A 100 14.83 26.45 1.57
N ASN A 101 14.60 25.94 0.36
CA ASN A 101 13.99 26.69 -0.74
C ASN A 101 12.46 26.52 -0.84
N ASN A 102 11.85 25.65 -0.02
CA ASN A 102 10.39 25.56 0.07
C ASN A 102 9.97 25.28 1.53
N PRO A 103 9.79 26.33 2.35
CA PRO A 103 9.51 26.21 3.77
C PRO A 103 8.09 25.69 4.08
N LEU A 104 7.23 25.54 3.07
CA LEU A 104 5.87 25.03 3.18
C LEU A 104 5.59 24.18 1.96
N TYR A 105 6.12 22.97 1.90
CA TYR A 105 5.80 22.08 0.77
C TYR A 105 4.33 21.69 0.83
N CYS A 106 3.53 22.43 0.04
CA CYS A 106 2.71 22.01 -1.09
C CYS A 106 3.23 22.77 -2.33
#